data_AF-A0A534WKB7-F1
#
_entry.id   AF-A0A534WKB7-F1
#
_cell.length_a   1.000
_cell.length_b   1.000
_cell.length_c   1.000
_cell.angle_alpha   90.00
_cell.angle_beta   90.00
_cell.angle_gamma   90.00
#
_symmetry.space_group_name_H-M   'P 1'
#
loop_
_entity.id
_entity.type
_entity.pdbx_description
1 polymer ?
#
loop_
_entity_poly.entity_id
_entity_poly.type
_entity_poly.pdbx_seq_one_letter_code
_entity_poly.pdbx_strand_id
1 'polypeptide(L)'
;MTMRRKRPRDPIALANLIGDIATGQVGDVVEDKRDPAAVELGRRGGLKGGKARARSLSAAKRKAIAKKGARARWAKKPRQSPARPTSRSPAPR
;
A
#
# COMPACT_ATOMS: atom_id res chain seq x y z
N MET A 1 -10.03 -15.03 14.28
CA MET A 1 -10.14 -13.54 14.25
C MET A 1 -10.46 -13.18 12.81
N THR A 2 -11.37 -12.26 12.53
CA THR A 2 -11.71 -11.99 11.13
C THR A 2 -11.02 -10.74 10.60
N MET A 3 -10.60 -10.77 9.34
CA MET A 3 -9.95 -9.65 8.67
C MET A 3 -10.68 -9.28 7.40
N ARG A 4 -10.63 -7.99 7.05
CA ARG A 4 -11.25 -7.49 5.83
C ARG A 4 -10.48 -7.96 4.60
N ARG A 5 -11.19 -8.39 3.57
CA ARG A 5 -10.60 -8.88 2.33
C ARG A 5 -9.75 -7.80 1.65
N LYS A 6 -8.59 -8.19 1.12
CA LYS A 6 -7.66 -7.25 0.46
C LYS A 6 -8.30 -6.71 -0.81
N ARG A 7 -8.39 -5.38 -0.92
CA ARG A 7 -8.89 -4.72 -2.13
C ARG A 7 -7.85 -4.76 -3.24
N PRO A 8 -8.23 -5.19 -4.47
CA PRO A 8 -7.42 -5.02 -5.66
C PRO A 8 -7.08 -3.54 -5.89
N ARG A 9 -5.92 -3.28 -6.50
CA ARG A 9 -5.50 -1.92 -6.85
C ARG A 9 -6.09 -1.44 -8.18
N ASP A 10 -6.39 -2.38 -9.07
CA ASP A 10 -7.02 -2.08 -10.35
C ASP A 10 -8.50 -1.68 -10.15
N PRO A 11 -8.96 -0.58 -10.76
CA PRO A 11 -10.34 -0.10 -10.60
C PRO A 11 -11.41 -1.08 -11.10
N ILE A 12 -11.16 -1.79 -12.21
CA ILE A 12 -12.13 -2.72 -12.80
C ILE A 12 -12.24 -3.97 -11.92
N ALA A 13 -11.10 -4.52 -11.50
CA ALA A 13 -11.07 -5.64 -10.57
C ALA A 13 -11.72 -5.29 -9.22
N LEU A 14 -11.61 -4.04 -8.77
CA LEU A 14 -12.29 -3.56 -7.59
C LEU A 14 -13.82 -3.47 -7.79
N ALA A 15 -14.27 -2.96 -8.93
CA ALA A 15 -15.70 -2.87 -9.25
C ALA A 15 -16.37 -4.24 -9.26
N ASN A 16 -15.73 -5.23 -9.91
CA ASN A 16 -16.21 -6.62 -9.91
C ASN A 16 -16.30 -7.18 -8.50
N LEU A 17 -15.25 -7.00 -7.69
CA LEU A 17 -15.25 -7.45 -6.29
C LEU A 17 -16.37 -6.80 -5.45
N ILE A 18 -16.66 -5.52 -5.68
CA ILE A 18 -17.76 -4.83 -4.99
C ILE A 18 -19.10 -5.44 -5.39
N GLY A 19 -19.29 -5.73 -6.69
CA GLY A 19 -20.47 -6.42 -7.21
C GLY A 19 -20.67 -7.78 -6.53
N ASP A 20 -19.65 -8.63 -6.54
CA ASP A 20 -19.69 -9.97 -5.92
C ASP A 20 -20.04 -9.94 -4.43
N ILE A 21 -19.61 -8.89 -3.73
CA ILE A 21 -19.92 -8.69 -2.30
C ILE A 21 -21.37 -8.23 -2.12
N ALA A 22 -21.83 -7.30 -2.96
CA ALA A 22 -23.19 -6.78 -2.90
C ALA A 22 -24.24 -7.86 -3.24
N THR A 23 -23.90 -8.79 -4.14
CA THR A 23 -24.75 -9.93 -4.52
C THR A 23 -24.65 -11.10 -3.54
N GLY A 24 -23.76 -11.03 -2.54
CA GLY A 24 -23.56 -12.09 -1.56
C GLY A 24 -22.80 -13.32 -2.08
N GLN A 25 -22.28 -13.27 -3.31
CA GLN A 25 -21.46 -14.34 -3.88
C GLN A 25 -20.12 -14.47 -3.15
N VAL A 26 -19.61 -13.37 -2.59
CA VAL A 26 -18.37 -13.37 -1.82
C VAL A 26 -18.48 -12.54 -0.54
N GLY A 27 -18.01 -13.09 0.59
CA GLY A 27 -17.91 -12.35 1.84
C GLY A 27 -16.79 -11.30 1.85
N ASP A 28 -17.04 -10.15 2.48
CA ASP A 28 -16.01 -9.11 2.70
C ASP A 28 -15.02 -9.48 3.83
N VAL A 29 -15.36 -10.51 4.59
CA VAL A 29 -14.67 -10.92 5.80
C VAL A 29 -14.01 -12.28 5.54
N VAL A 30 -12.71 -12.36 5.79
CA VAL A 30 -11.90 -13.56 5.60
C VAL A 30 -11.31 -13.96 6.95
N GLU A 31 -11.20 -15.26 7.20
CA GLU A 31 -10.55 -15.74 8.43
C GLU A 31 -9.08 -15.34 8.45
N ASP A 32 -8.66 -14.75 9.57
CA ASP A 32 -7.28 -14.42 9.83
C ASP A 32 -6.49 -15.70 10.13
N LYS A 33 -5.56 -16.04 9.25
CA LYS A 33 -4.70 -17.23 9.39
C LYS A 33 -3.52 -17.01 10.33
N ARG A 34 -3.38 -15.81 10.92
CA ARG A 34 -2.29 -15.48 11.84
C ARG A 34 -2.57 -16.04 13.23
N ASP A 35 -1.51 -16.43 13.94
CA ASP A 35 -1.59 -16.82 15.35
C ASP A 35 -2.07 -15.63 16.21
N PRO A 36 -3.22 -15.75 16.91
CA PRO A 36 -3.76 -14.69 17.77
C PRO A 36 -2.77 -14.21 18.84
N ALA A 37 -2.01 -15.12 19.44
CA ALA A 37 -1.06 -14.78 20.50
C ALA A 37 0.10 -13.93 19.96
N ALA A 38 0.60 -14.27 18.77
CA ALA A 38 1.65 -13.50 18.10
C ALA A 38 1.18 -12.10 17.69
N VAL A 39 -0.07 -11.96 17.23
CA VAL A 39 -0.67 -10.67 16.87
C VAL A 39 -0.76 -9.75 18.09
N GLU A 40 -1.22 -10.28 19.22
CA GLU A 40 -1.34 -9.52 20.45
C GLU A 40 0.02 -9.08 21.00
N LEU A 41 1.00 -9.99 20.98
CA LEU A 41 2.38 -9.70 21.38
C LEU A 41 2.96 -8.57 20.51
N GLY A 42 2.88 -8.70 19.19
CA GLY A 42 3.38 -7.70 18.24
C GLY A 42 2.74 -6.32 18.47
N ARG A 43 1.43 -6.28 18.72
CA ARG A 43 0.71 -5.05 19.07
C ARG A 43 1.25 -4.44 20.37
N ARG A 44 1.41 -5.25 21.43
CA ARG A 44 1.92 -4.78 22.72
C ARG A 44 3.33 -4.22 22.59
N GLY A 45 4.20 -4.90 21.85
CA GLY A 45 5.55 -4.43 21.53
C GLY A 45 5.55 -3.12 20.75
N GLY A 46 4.73 -3.02 19.70
CA GLY A 46 4.62 -1.83 18.86
C GLY A 46 4.13 -0.58 19.63
N LEU A 47 3.15 -0.74 20.52
CA LEU A 47 2.64 0.35 21.36
C LEU A 47 3.71 0.91 22.30
N LYS A 48 4.55 0.04 22.87
CA LYS A 48 5.67 0.44 23.72
C LYS A 48 6.81 1.06 22.90
N GLY A 49 7.25 0.35 21.85
CA GLY A 49 8.39 0.74 21.02
C GLY A 49 8.17 2.03 20.24
N GLY A 50 6.96 2.23 19.68
CA GLY A 50 6.60 3.44 18.95
C GLY A 50 6.64 4.68 19.84
N LYS A 51 6.06 4.60 21.06
CA LYS A 51 6.11 5.70 22.04
C LYS A 51 7.54 5.99 22.50
N ALA A 52 8.34 4.95 22.78
CA ALA A 52 9.73 5.10 23.17
C ALA A 52 10.56 5.81 22.08
N ARG A 53 10.39 5.39 20.82
CA ARG A 53 11.04 6.03 19.66
C ARG A 53 10.60 7.48 19.47
N ALA A 54 9.33 7.78 19.66
CA ALA A 54 8.83 9.15 19.52
C ALA A 54 9.44 10.09 20.59
N ARG A 55 9.59 9.59 21.83
CA ARG A 55 10.20 10.34 22.94
C ARG A 55 11.70 10.55 22.77
N SER A 56 12.43 9.60 22.17
CA SER A 56 13.89 9.70 21.99
C SER A 56 14.32 10.62 20.84
N LEU A 57 13.39 11.05 19.97
CA LEU A 57 13.69 11.91 18.84
C LEU A 57 13.59 13.40 19.22
N SER A 58 14.70 14.12 19.08
CA SER A 58 14.71 15.59 19.16
C SER A 58 13.96 16.23 17.99
N ALA A 59 13.54 17.50 18.17
CA ALA A 59 12.86 18.25 17.13
C ALA A 59 13.64 18.30 15.80
N ALA A 60 14.96 18.49 15.88
CA ALA A 60 15.85 18.48 14.71
C ALA A 60 15.85 17.13 13.99
N LYS A 61 15.94 16.01 14.73
CA LYS A 61 15.89 14.66 14.15
C LYS A 61 14.53 14.37 13.50
N ARG A 62 13.43 14.80 14.11
CA ARG A 62 12.08 14.70 13.50
C ARG A 62 12.01 15.47 12.18
N LYS A 63 12.52 16.70 12.14
CA LYS A 63 12.56 17.54 10.92
C LYS A 63 13.38 16.88 9.81
N ALA A 64 14.54 16.30 10.14
CA ALA A 64 15.38 15.59 9.19
C ALA A 64 14.68 14.36 8.58
N ILE A 65 14.01 13.56 9.41
CA ILE A 65 13.23 12.40 8.96
C ILE A 65 12.09 12.84 8.03
N ALA A 66 11.35 13.90 8.39
CA ALA A 66 10.27 14.43 7.56
C ALA A 66 10.80 14.92 6.19
N LYS A 67 11.91 15.67 6.16
CA LYS A 67 12.55 16.13 4.92
C LYS A 67 12.99 14.95 4.05
N LYS A 68 13.57 13.90 4.65
CA LYS A 68 13.96 12.67 3.95
C LYS A 68 12.75 11.96 3.34
N GLY A 69 11.65 11.83 4.09
CA GLY A 69 10.40 11.23 3.61
C GLY A 69 9.77 12.01 2.46
N ALA A 70 9.75 13.35 2.55
CA ALA A 70 9.28 14.21 1.48
C ALA A 70 10.12 14.03 0.20
N ARG A 71 11.46 14.05 0.32
CA ARG A 71 12.34 13.79 -0.83
C ARG A 71 12.06 12.41 -1.45
N ALA A 72 11.90 11.35 -0.65
CA ALA A 72 11.60 10.02 -1.19
C ALA A 72 10.26 9.94 -1.94
N ARG A 73 9.23 10.67 -1.47
CA ARG A 73 7.92 10.71 -2.12
C ARG A 73 7.92 11.54 -3.41
N TRP A 74 8.58 12.68 -3.39
CA TRP A 74 8.49 13.69 -4.45
C TRP A 74 9.68 13.71 -5.41
N ALA A 75 10.76 12.99 -5.12
CA ALA A 75 11.85 12.77 -6.09
C ALA A 75 11.31 11.95 -7.25
N LYS A 76 10.91 12.67 -8.31
CA LYS A 76 10.40 12.10 -9.56
C LYS A 76 11.50 11.23 -10.16
N LYS A 77 11.38 9.90 -10.05
CA LYS A 77 12.15 9.00 -10.91
C LYS A 77 11.51 9.12 -12.30
N PRO A 78 12.20 9.61 -13.34
CA PRO A 78 11.66 9.50 -14.68
C PRO A 78 11.38 8.02 -14.92
N ARG A 79 10.13 7.70 -15.29
CA ARG A 79 9.83 6.37 -15.83
C ARG A 79 10.79 6.21 -17.01
N GLN A 80 11.63 5.17 -16.98
CA GLN A 80 12.29 4.72 -18.18
C GLN A 80 11.15 4.34 -19.13
N SER A 81 10.83 5.25 -20.05
CA SER A 81 9.85 4.99 -21.09
C SER A 81 10.42 3.87 -21.94
N PRO A 82 9.72 2.74 -22.15
CA PRO A 82 10.12 1.82 -23.20
C PRO A 82 10.10 2.61 -24.51
N ALA A 83 11.19 2.54 -25.27
CA ALA A 83 11.35 3.25 -26.54
C ALA A 83 10.08 3.09 -27.38
N ARG A 84 9.51 4.22 -27.81
CA ARG A 84 8.35 4.24 -28.70
C ARG A 84 8.81 3.62 -30.03
N PRO A 85 8.22 2.51 -30.53
CA PRO A 85 8.56 2.02 -31.86
C PRO A 85 8.18 3.11 -32.88
N THR A 86 9.19 3.58 -33.61
CA THR A 86 9.07 4.61 -34.64
C THR A 86 8.20 4.13 -35.79
N SER A 87 7.28 5.00 -36.21
CA SER A 87 6.60 5.06 -37.53
C SER A 87 5.94 3.79 -38.07
N ARG A 88 4.61 3.74 -37.98
CA ARG A 88 3.78 3.15 -39.05
C ARG A 88 4.04 3.94 -40.33
N SER A 89 4.58 3.27 -41.35
CA SER A 89 4.65 3.78 -42.73
C SER A 89 3.22 3.91 -43.29
N PRO A 90 2.83 5.03 -43.93
CA PRO A 90 1.52 5.12 -44.59
C PRO A 90 1.53 4.27 -45.87
N ALA A 91 0.53 3.39 -46.00
CA ALA A 91 0.34 2.55 -47.18
C ALA A 91 0.11 3.39 -48.45
N PRO A 92 0.64 3.00 -49.63
CA PRO A 92 0.34 3.67 -50.89
C PRO A 92 -1.12 3.41 -51.32
N ARG A 93 -1.69 4.40 -52.03
CA ARG A 93 -3.08 4.47 -52.51
C ARG A 93 -3.36 3.50 -53.64
#